data_AF-A0A6G3ZV90-F1
#
_entry.id   AF-A0A6G3ZV90-F1
#
_cell.length_a   1.000
_cell.length_b   1.000
_cell.length_c   1.000
_cell.angle_alpha   90.00
_cell.angle_beta   90.00
_cell.angle_gamma   90.00
#
_symmetry.space_group_name_H-M   'P 1'
#
loop_
_entity.id
_entity.type
_entity.pdbx_description
1 polymer ?
#
loop_
_entity_poly.entity_id
_entity_poly.type
_entity_poly.pdbx_seq_one_letter_code
_entity_poly.pdbx_strand_id
1 'polypeptide(L)'
;MKRVIGGLFLGISLTFTSVSSASTSTLEVFNSPVKYVFNGAEILLDEEYTSLNYNGHMYAPIRFVANNLGSRVDYSSETNTLIFDSPPTTGVGHRNVSRDQAKIVAYEKYQLKHVDSDTSIRVLTDDEKKQIPDEAKDGIPVYYFVKGVDDSEKEITICVWSMNKEVSFVYSQN
;
A
#
# COMPACT_ATOMS: atom_id res chain seq x y z
N MET A 1 65.53 25.18 48.01
CA MET A 1 64.80 24.86 46.76
C MET A 1 64.44 23.36 46.69
N LYS A 2 63.70 22.81 47.68
CA LYS A 2 63.33 21.36 47.71
C LYS A 2 61.85 21.10 48.02
N ARG A 3 61.05 22.14 48.25
CA ARG A 3 59.63 22.05 48.67
C ARG A 3 58.63 22.53 47.61
N VAL A 4 59.13 23.03 46.47
CA VAL A 4 58.31 23.48 45.32
C VAL A 4 58.18 22.43 44.22
N ILE A 5 58.92 21.31 44.31
CA ILE A 5 58.85 20.21 43.34
C ILE A 5 57.49 19.48 43.44
N GLY A 6 56.95 19.27 44.64
CA GLY A 6 55.71 18.49 44.82
C GLY A 6 54.45 19.13 44.21
N GLY A 7 54.36 20.47 44.24
CA GLY A 7 53.23 21.21 43.67
C GLY A 7 53.24 21.25 42.15
N LEU A 8 54.43 21.21 41.53
CA LEU A 8 54.56 21.20 40.07
C LEU A 8 54.09 19.86 39.45
N PHE A 9 54.27 18.75 40.15
CA PHE A 9 53.78 17.44 39.70
C PHE A 9 52.26 17.27 39.84
N LEU A 10 51.62 17.82 40.88
CA LEU A 10 50.16 17.79 41.01
C LEU A 10 49.43 18.69 39.99
N GLY A 11 50.04 19.81 39.59
CA GLY A 11 49.46 20.72 38.59
C GLY A 11 49.41 20.13 37.18
N ILE A 12 50.38 19.27 36.82
CA ILE A 12 50.41 18.60 35.51
C ILE A 12 49.31 17.54 35.40
N SER A 13 48.95 16.87 36.51
CA SER A 13 47.95 15.80 36.49
C SER A 13 46.50 16.28 36.25
N LEU A 14 46.20 17.56 36.49
CA LEU A 14 44.84 18.11 36.37
C LEU A 14 44.45 18.56 34.95
N THR A 15 45.34 18.40 33.96
CA THR A 15 45.06 18.80 32.56
C THR A 15 44.60 17.64 31.67
N PHE A 16 44.36 16.45 32.25
CA PHE A 16 43.61 15.37 31.61
C PHE A 16 42.12 15.74 31.51
N THR A 17 41.84 16.78 30.73
CA THR A 17 40.49 17.09 30.28
C THR A 17 40.07 15.97 29.34
N SER A 18 39.06 15.21 29.74
CA SER A 18 38.46 14.18 28.90
C SER A 18 37.85 14.88 27.69
N VAL A 19 38.49 14.77 26.52
CA VAL A 19 37.88 15.16 25.25
C VAL A 19 36.76 14.16 24.99
N SER A 20 35.54 14.52 25.39
CA SER A 20 34.34 13.83 24.95
C SER A 20 34.25 14.04 23.44
N SER A 21 34.69 13.04 22.67
CA SER A 21 34.43 13.01 21.24
C SER A 21 32.92 12.82 21.07
N ALA A 22 32.21 13.91 20.79
CA ALA A 22 30.89 13.78 20.19
C ALA A 22 31.14 13.15 18.82
N SER A 23 30.84 11.85 18.69
CA SER A 23 30.82 11.19 17.38
C SER A 23 29.72 11.86 16.56
N THR A 24 30.07 12.93 15.87
CA THR A 24 29.24 13.50 14.81
C THR A 24 29.28 12.47 13.69
N SER A 25 28.29 11.59 13.63
CA SER A 25 28.08 10.77 12.44
C SER A 25 27.78 11.74 11.31
N THR A 26 28.80 12.06 10.52
CA THR A 26 28.63 12.80 9.27
C THR A 26 27.74 11.93 8.40
N LEU A 27 26.50 12.36 8.21
CA LEU A 27 25.55 11.71 7.31
C LEU A 27 26.13 11.87 5.90
N GLU A 28 26.85 10.86 5.42
CA GLU A 28 27.35 10.82 4.05
C GLU A 28 26.16 10.56 3.12
N VAL A 29 25.45 11.64 2.78
CA VAL A 29 24.35 11.62 1.82
C VAL A 29 24.94 11.84 0.44
N PHE A 30 25.09 10.77 -0.33
CA PHE A 30 25.51 10.86 -1.72
C PHE A 30 24.30 11.15 -2.61
N ASN A 31 24.31 12.29 -3.29
CA ASN A 31 23.40 12.54 -4.41
C ASN A 31 23.84 11.64 -5.57
N SER A 32 23.30 10.42 -5.62
CA SER A 32 23.57 9.49 -6.71
C SER A 32 22.65 9.85 -7.89
N PRO A 33 23.16 9.91 -9.14
CA PRO A 33 22.28 10.03 -10.30
C PRO A 33 21.46 8.73 -10.42
N VAL A 34 20.24 8.76 -9.91
CA VAL A 34 19.31 7.63 -9.96
C VAL A 34 18.45 7.76 -11.20
N LYS A 35 18.43 6.69 -12.00
CA LYS A 35 17.51 6.54 -13.12
C LYS A 35 16.23 5.88 -12.67
N TYR A 36 15.10 6.45 -13.05
CA TYR A 36 13.78 5.88 -12.79
C TYR A 36 13.15 5.40 -14.08
N VAL A 37 12.64 4.17 -14.08
CA VAL A 37 11.96 3.58 -15.23
C VAL A 37 10.56 3.13 -14.81
N PHE A 38 9.54 3.75 -15.37
CA PHE A 38 8.14 3.40 -15.14
C PHE A 38 7.54 2.89 -16.46
N ASN A 39 6.96 1.68 -16.43
CA ASN A 39 6.35 1.06 -17.62
C ASN A 39 7.29 1.02 -18.85
N GLY A 40 8.59 0.83 -18.62
CA GLY A 40 9.61 0.80 -19.68
C GLY A 40 10.07 2.17 -20.19
N ALA A 41 9.51 3.27 -19.70
CA ALA A 41 9.95 4.63 -20.01
C ALA A 41 10.85 5.18 -18.90
N GLU A 42 12.02 5.71 -19.29
CA GLU A 42 12.89 6.46 -18.37
C GLU A 42 12.24 7.82 -18.08
N ILE A 43 12.03 8.11 -16.80
CA ILE A 43 11.45 9.38 -16.34
C ILE A 43 12.50 10.08 -15.49
N LEU A 44 12.79 11.33 -15.86
CA LEU A 44 13.72 12.16 -15.12
C LEU A 44 13.09 12.62 -13.81
N LEU A 45 13.89 12.63 -12.76
CA LEU A 45 13.50 13.20 -11.48
C LEU A 45 13.48 14.73 -11.62
N ASP A 46 12.37 15.35 -11.20
CA ASP A 46 12.25 16.81 -11.18
C ASP A 46 13.26 17.42 -10.19
N GLU A 47 13.68 18.66 -10.42
CA GLU A 47 14.70 19.36 -9.59
C GLU A 47 14.26 19.53 -8.14
N GLU A 48 12.95 19.51 -7.87
CA GLU A 48 12.36 19.58 -6.53
C GLU A 48 12.59 18.31 -5.69
N TYR A 49 12.99 17.21 -6.32
CA TYR A 49 13.15 15.91 -5.66
C TYR A 49 14.60 15.43 -5.72
N THR A 50 15.04 14.74 -4.66
CA THR A 50 16.38 14.15 -4.62
C THR A 50 16.33 12.71 -4.13
N SER A 51 17.17 11.87 -4.73
CA SER A 51 17.33 10.48 -4.29
C SER A 51 18.59 10.36 -3.47
N LEU A 52 18.49 9.71 -2.31
CA LEU A 52 19.60 9.63 -1.37
C LEU A 52 20.08 8.19 -1.27
N ASN A 53 21.38 7.98 -1.34
CA ASN A 53 21.96 6.72 -0.87
C ASN A 53 22.50 6.94 0.54
N TYR A 54 21.99 6.18 1.51
CA TYR A 54 22.45 6.20 2.88
C TYR A 54 22.69 4.77 3.37
N ASN A 55 23.91 4.48 3.83
CA ASN A 55 24.35 3.15 4.25
C ASN A 55 24.06 2.03 3.23
N GLY A 56 24.19 2.33 1.93
CA GLY A 56 23.91 1.38 0.85
C GLY A 56 22.42 1.20 0.55
N HIS A 57 21.54 1.95 1.21
CA HIS A 57 20.09 1.96 0.95
C HIS A 57 19.69 3.16 0.11
N MET A 58 18.90 2.90 -0.94
CA MET A 58 18.35 3.94 -1.78
C MET A 58 17.04 4.46 -1.20
N TYR A 59 16.96 5.77 -0.97
CA TYR A 59 15.77 6.49 -0.56
C TYR A 59 15.26 7.28 -1.76
N ALA A 60 14.11 6.85 -2.28
CA ALA A 60 13.44 7.49 -3.40
C ALA A 60 12.36 8.47 -2.90
N PRO A 61 12.14 9.60 -3.59
CA PRO A 61 11.05 10.52 -3.30
C PRO A 61 9.68 9.86 -3.47
N ILE A 62 8.99 9.63 -2.35
CA ILE A 62 7.74 8.86 -2.34
C ILE A 62 6.65 9.47 -3.25
N ARG A 63 6.54 10.80 -3.30
CA ARG A 63 5.56 11.50 -4.14
C ARG A 63 5.84 11.30 -5.63
N PHE A 64 7.11 11.37 -6.04
CA PHE A 64 7.52 11.12 -7.42
C PHE A 64 7.19 9.69 -7.84
N VAL A 65 7.52 8.71 -6.99
CA VAL A 65 7.22 7.30 -7.25
C VAL A 65 5.71 7.09 -7.35
N ALA A 66 4.93 7.59 -6.40
CA ALA A 66 3.49 7.40 -6.38
C ALA A 66 2.80 8.02 -7.61
N ASN A 67 3.14 9.27 -7.96
CA ASN A 67 2.54 9.96 -9.12
C ASN A 67 2.78 9.20 -10.43
N ASN A 68 3.99 8.69 -10.63
CA ASN A 68 4.32 7.90 -11.82
C ASN A 68 3.68 6.50 -11.82
N LEU A 69 3.27 6.00 -10.66
CA LEU A 69 2.43 4.80 -10.51
C LEU A 69 0.93 5.12 -10.59
N GLY A 70 0.57 6.38 -10.82
CA GLY A 70 -0.80 6.86 -10.93
C GLY A 70 -1.44 7.24 -9.61
N SER A 71 -0.81 7.01 -8.46
CA SER A 71 -1.31 7.39 -7.14
C SER A 71 -0.93 8.82 -6.75
N ARG A 72 -1.64 9.39 -5.78
CA ARG A 72 -1.34 10.68 -5.17
C ARG A 72 -0.91 10.49 -3.72
N VAL A 73 0.06 11.30 -3.29
CA VAL A 73 0.53 11.32 -1.89
C VAL A 73 0.45 12.73 -1.33
N ASP A 74 -0.39 12.87 -0.31
CA ASP A 74 -0.54 14.08 0.47
C ASP A 74 0.13 13.94 1.83
N TYR A 75 0.58 15.05 2.39
CA TYR A 75 1.13 15.10 3.74
C TYR A 75 0.28 16.04 4.59
N SER A 76 -0.29 15.51 5.66
CA SER A 76 -0.95 16.28 6.71
C SER A 76 0.06 16.63 7.78
N SER A 77 0.45 17.90 7.86
CA SER A 77 1.33 18.40 8.92
C SER A 77 0.66 18.44 10.29
N GLU A 78 -0.68 18.54 10.32
CA GLU A 78 -1.46 18.56 11.56
C GLU A 78 -1.35 17.22 12.31
N THR A 79 -1.40 16.12 11.57
CA THR A 79 -1.37 14.75 12.12
C THR A 79 -0.06 14.02 11.87
N ASN A 80 0.93 14.68 11.26
CA ASN A 80 2.18 14.07 10.78
C ASN A 80 1.93 12.79 9.96
N THR A 81 0.95 12.81 9.07
CA THR A 81 0.47 11.63 8.33
C THR A 81 0.71 11.78 6.84
N LEU A 82 1.26 10.73 6.21
CA LEU A 82 1.25 10.59 4.76
C LEU A 82 -0.03 9.86 4.34
N ILE A 83 -0.80 10.50 3.46
CA ILE A 83 -2.07 10.00 2.94
C ILE A 83 -1.83 9.55 1.50
N PHE A 84 -2.24 8.34 1.18
CA PHE A 84 -2.06 7.74 -0.14
C PHE A 84 -3.42 7.56 -0.79
N ASP A 85 -3.67 8.34 -1.84
CA ASP A 85 -4.89 8.26 -2.62
C ASP A 85 -4.56 7.64 -3.97
N SER A 86 -4.96 6.40 -4.19
CA SER A 86 -4.89 5.83 -5.54
C SER A 86 -6.14 6.26 -6.29
N PRO A 87 -6.03 6.74 -7.55
CA PRO A 87 -7.21 7.02 -8.35
C PRO A 87 -8.06 5.75 -8.38
N PRO A 88 -9.40 5.89 -8.40
CA PRO A 88 -10.27 4.75 -8.61
C PRO A 88 -9.84 4.08 -9.92
N THR A 89 -9.22 2.92 -9.80
CA THR A 89 -8.66 2.20 -10.95
C THR A 89 -9.81 1.86 -11.87
N THR A 90 -9.95 2.61 -12.96
CA THR A 90 -10.70 2.16 -14.12
C THR A 90 -9.97 0.96 -14.69
N GLY A 91 -10.33 -0.23 -14.19
CA GLY A 91 -9.77 -1.51 -14.60
C GLY A 91 -8.68 -2.04 -13.66
N VAL A 92 -9.12 -2.86 -12.70
CA VAL A 92 -8.33 -3.87 -11.97
C VAL A 92 -7.31 -3.34 -10.95
N GLY A 93 -7.68 -3.30 -9.66
CA GLY A 93 -6.71 -3.52 -8.57
C GLY A 93 -6.87 -2.72 -7.28
N HIS A 94 -7.89 -3.02 -6.48
CA HIS A 94 -7.79 -3.29 -5.02
C HIS A 94 -8.97 -4.19 -4.69
N ARG A 95 -8.85 -5.47 -5.06
CA ARG A 95 -9.81 -6.47 -4.62
C ARG A 95 -9.29 -7.01 -3.30
N ASN A 96 -9.97 -6.71 -2.20
CA ASN A 96 -9.69 -7.40 -0.93
C ASN A 96 -10.18 -8.86 -0.99
N VAL A 97 -11.07 -9.15 -1.93
CA VAL A 97 -11.63 -10.48 -2.16
C VAL A 97 -10.97 -11.10 -3.39
N SER A 98 -10.35 -12.27 -3.25
CA SER A 98 -9.83 -13.07 -4.37
C SER A 98 -10.95 -13.86 -5.07
N ARG A 99 -10.66 -14.42 -6.27
CA ARG A 99 -11.63 -15.32 -6.95
C ARG A 99 -11.97 -16.52 -6.07
N ASP A 100 -10.97 -17.11 -5.42
CA ASP A 100 -11.17 -18.28 -4.57
C ASP A 100 -12.03 -17.94 -3.34
N GLN A 101 -11.82 -16.76 -2.74
CA GLN A 101 -12.66 -16.29 -1.64
C GLN A 101 -14.12 -16.07 -2.08
N ALA A 102 -14.34 -15.53 -3.29
CA ALA A 102 -15.70 -15.41 -3.83
C ALA A 102 -16.35 -16.78 -4.06
N LYS A 103 -15.59 -17.78 -4.54
CA LYS A 103 -16.09 -19.16 -4.68
C LYS A 103 -16.41 -19.79 -3.32
N ILE A 104 -15.58 -19.56 -2.31
CA ILE A 104 -15.84 -20.04 -0.95
C ILE A 104 -17.16 -19.47 -0.41
N VAL A 105 -17.46 -18.18 -0.64
CA VAL A 105 -18.76 -17.60 -0.26
C VAL A 105 -19.92 -18.34 -0.94
N ALA A 106 -19.80 -18.66 -2.22
CA ALA A 106 -20.79 -19.43 -2.97
C ALA A 106 -21.01 -20.84 -2.36
N TYR A 107 -19.94 -21.54 -2.00
CA TYR A 107 -20.02 -22.86 -1.36
C TYR A 107 -20.60 -22.80 0.06
N GLU A 108 -20.08 -21.91 0.91
CA GLU A 108 -20.37 -21.93 2.34
C GLU A 108 -21.66 -21.19 2.69
N LYS A 109 -21.85 -19.98 2.14
CA LYS A 109 -23.02 -19.12 2.47
C LYS A 109 -24.25 -19.53 1.68
N TYR A 110 -24.08 -19.89 0.41
CA TYR A 110 -25.17 -20.21 -0.51
C TYR A 110 -25.32 -21.71 -0.78
N GLN A 111 -24.47 -22.56 -0.21
CA GLN A 111 -24.58 -24.02 -0.27
C GLN A 111 -24.61 -24.57 -1.70
N LEU A 112 -23.89 -23.94 -2.63
CA LEU A 112 -23.75 -24.47 -3.99
C LEU A 112 -22.95 -25.79 -3.97
N LYS A 113 -23.38 -26.79 -4.74
CA LYS A 113 -22.68 -28.08 -4.87
C LYS A 113 -21.54 -28.03 -5.86
N HIS A 114 -21.76 -27.31 -6.96
CA HIS A 114 -20.76 -27.11 -8.00
C HIS A 114 -20.69 -25.63 -8.35
N VAL A 115 -19.48 -25.14 -8.54
CA VAL A 115 -19.19 -23.77 -8.95
C VAL A 115 -18.33 -23.83 -10.20
N ASP A 116 -18.73 -23.09 -11.22
CA ASP A 116 -18.00 -23.04 -12.49
C ASP A 116 -16.57 -22.54 -12.28
N SER A 117 -15.64 -23.11 -13.06
CA SER A 117 -14.24 -22.70 -13.03
C SER A 117 -14.07 -21.23 -13.45
N ASP A 118 -14.89 -20.77 -14.41
CA ASP A 118 -14.87 -19.43 -14.97
C ASP A 118 -15.68 -18.42 -14.12
N THR A 119 -15.00 -17.78 -13.17
CA THR A 119 -15.56 -16.66 -12.40
C THR A 119 -15.17 -15.34 -13.05
N SER A 120 -16.14 -14.72 -13.70
CA SER A 120 -15.99 -13.40 -14.31
C SER A 120 -16.05 -12.29 -13.24
N ILE A 121 -15.38 -11.17 -13.52
CA ILE A 121 -15.44 -9.96 -12.71
C ILE A 121 -15.81 -8.79 -13.61
N ARG A 122 -16.83 -8.02 -13.23
CA ARG A 122 -17.25 -6.85 -13.99
C ARG A 122 -17.98 -5.83 -13.12
N VAL A 123 -18.15 -4.64 -13.68
CA VAL A 123 -19.01 -3.60 -13.13
C VAL A 123 -20.47 -3.99 -13.38
N LEU A 124 -21.34 -3.72 -12.41
CA LEU A 124 -22.79 -3.88 -12.56
C LEU A 124 -23.36 -2.81 -13.51
N THR A 125 -24.29 -3.22 -14.38
CA THR A 125 -25.10 -2.30 -15.17
C THR A 125 -26.09 -1.53 -14.29
N ASP A 126 -26.67 -0.44 -14.79
CA ASP A 126 -27.57 0.40 -14.00
C ASP A 126 -28.84 -0.34 -13.53
N ASP A 127 -29.32 -1.31 -14.30
CA ASP A 127 -30.43 -2.16 -13.88
C ASP A 127 -30.03 -3.16 -12.80
N GLU A 128 -28.82 -3.71 -12.87
CA GLU A 128 -28.29 -4.64 -11.86
C GLU A 128 -27.97 -3.93 -10.55
N LYS A 129 -27.61 -2.64 -10.60
CA LYS A 129 -27.41 -1.82 -9.39
C LYS A 129 -28.67 -1.75 -8.51
N LYS A 130 -29.87 -1.93 -9.09
CA LYS A 130 -31.14 -1.96 -8.33
C LYS A 130 -31.23 -3.17 -7.39
N GLN A 131 -30.47 -4.23 -7.65
CA GLN A 131 -30.44 -5.44 -6.84
C GLN A 131 -29.41 -5.37 -5.70
N ILE A 132 -28.59 -4.32 -5.65
CA ILE A 132 -27.58 -4.13 -4.62
C ILE A 132 -28.27 -3.82 -3.27
N PRO A 133 -27.91 -4.53 -2.18
CA PRO A 133 -28.35 -4.18 -0.82
C PRO A 133 -28.03 -2.71 -0.48
N ASP A 134 -28.88 -2.03 0.28
CA ASP A 134 -28.71 -0.60 0.60
C ASP A 134 -27.32 -0.26 1.19
N GLU A 135 -26.79 -1.17 2.00
CA GLU A 135 -25.47 -1.11 2.66
C GLU A 135 -24.28 -1.08 1.68
N ALA A 136 -24.50 -1.48 0.41
CA ALA A 136 -23.47 -1.60 -0.61
C ALA A 136 -23.66 -0.62 -1.79
N LYS A 137 -24.60 0.33 -1.66
CA LYS A 137 -24.86 1.35 -2.68
C LYS A 137 -23.77 2.44 -2.76
N ASP A 138 -23.08 2.71 -1.65
CA ASP A 138 -21.96 3.64 -1.60
C ASP A 138 -20.63 2.93 -1.89
N GLY A 139 -20.33 2.72 -3.17
CA GLY A 139 -19.05 2.14 -3.61
C GLY A 139 -19.00 1.87 -5.12
N ILE A 140 -17.79 1.64 -5.66
CA ILE A 140 -17.63 1.22 -7.07
C ILE A 140 -18.08 -0.24 -7.18
N PRO A 141 -19.11 -0.58 -7.99
CA PRO A 141 -19.77 -1.88 -7.93
C PRO A 141 -19.04 -2.89 -8.82
N VAL A 142 -17.82 -3.26 -8.44
CA VAL A 142 -17.10 -4.37 -9.07
C VAL A 142 -17.45 -5.66 -8.34
N TYR A 143 -18.09 -6.60 -9.04
CA TYR A 143 -18.54 -7.87 -8.46
C TYR A 143 -17.97 -9.06 -9.22
N TYR A 144 -17.68 -10.11 -8.46
CA TYR A 144 -17.49 -11.45 -8.99
C TYR A 144 -18.84 -12.08 -9.29
N PHE A 145 -18.98 -12.66 -10.48
CA PHE A 145 -20.14 -13.44 -10.87
C PHE A 145 -19.76 -14.91 -10.79
N VAL A 146 -20.17 -15.54 -9.69
CA VAL A 146 -19.88 -16.94 -9.38
C VAL A 146 -21.10 -17.76 -9.79
N LYS A 147 -20.99 -18.50 -10.89
CA LYS A 147 -22.04 -19.39 -11.38
C LYS A 147 -21.90 -20.77 -10.77
N GLY A 148 -23.02 -21.44 -10.51
CA GLY A 148 -23.02 -22.79 -10.01
C GLY A 148 -24.42 -23.38 -9.93
N VAL A 149 -24.53 -24.56 -9.32
CA VAL A 149 -25.79 -25.28 -9.11
C VAL A 149 -26.00 -25.61 -7.64
N ASP A 150 -27.25 -25.49 -7.20
CA ASP A 150 -27.68 -25.84 -5.85
C ASP A 150 -28.07 -27.33 -5.71
N ASP A 151 -28.58 -27.71 -4.54
CA ASP A 151 -29.03 -29.08 -4.25
C ASP A 151 -30.18 -29.58 -5.14
N SER A 152 -30.90 -28.68 -5.79
CA SER A 152 -32.04 -28.98 -6.67
C SER A 152 -31.65 -28.97 -8.15
N GLU A 153 -30.34 -28.97 -8.46
CA GLU A 153 -29.78 -28.81 -9.81
C GLU A 153 -30.16 -27.49 -10.50
N LYS A 154 -30.59 -26.48 -9.71
CA LYS A 154 -30.96 -25.18 -10.26
C LYS A 154 -29.69 -24.34 -10.44
N GLU A 155 -29.54 -23.74 -11.63
CA GLU A 155 -28.48 -22.77 -11.89
C GLU A 155 -28.70 -21.49 -11.09
N ILE A 156 -27.66 -21.06 -10.38
CA ILE A 156 -27.62 -19.85 -9.57
C ILE A 156 -26.35 -19.08 -9.89
N THR A 157 -26.48 -17.76 -10.01
CA THR A 157 -25.34 -16.86 -10.07
C THR A 157 -25.29 -16.04 -8.78
N ILE A 158 -24.14 -16.04 -8.11
CA ILE A 158 -23.88 -15.24 -6.91
C ILE A 158 -22.98 -14.07 -7.27
N CYS A 159 -23.42 -12.85 -6.93
CA CYS A 159 -22.60 -11.66 -7.01
C CYS A 159 -21.88 -11.44 -5.68
N VAL A 160 -20.55 -11.40 -5.68
CA VAL A 160 -19.72 -11.11 -4.49
C VAL A 160 -18.94 -9.83 -4.72
N TRP A 161 -19.06 -8.85 -3.82
CA TRP A 161 -18.38 -7.57 -3.99
C TRP A 161 -16.86 -7.74 -3.87
N SER A 162 -16.09 -7.13 -4.76
CA SER A 162 -14.64 -7.34 -4.78
C SER A 162 -13.90 -6.72 -3.58
N MET A 163 -14.54 -5.83 -2.82
CA MET A 163 -13.92 -5.15 -1.67
C MET A 163 -14.30 -5.76 -0.31
N ASN A 164 -15.43 -6.45 -0.21
CA ASN A 164 -15.86 -7.11 1.02
C ASN A 164 -16.71 -8.34 0.70
N LYS A 165 -16.20 -9.53 1.05
CA LYS A 165 -16.84 -10.82 0.77
C LYS A 165 -18.17 -11.02 1.51
N GLU A 166 -18.37 -10.30 2.62
CA GLU A 166 -19.62 -10.35 3.40
C GLU A 166 -20.79 -9.76 2.59
N VAL A 167 -20.48 -8.82 1.69
CA VAL A 167 -21.45 -8.22 0.77
C VAL A 167 -21.58 -9.12 -0.46
N SER A 168 -22.63 -9.93 -0.46
CA SER A 168 -22.98 -10.85 -1.55
C SER A 168 -24.49 -11.03 -1.68
N PHE A 169 -24.95 -11.32 -2.90
CA PHE A 169 -26.37 -11.56 -3.18
C PHE A 169 -26.57 -12.51 -4.37
N VAL A 170 -27.76 -13.13 -4.43
CA VAL A 170 -28.18 -13.95 -5.57
C VAL A 170 -28.57 -13.04 -6.72
N TYR A 171 -27.98 -13.26 -7.88
CA TYR A 171 -28.30 -12.55 -9.11
C TYR A 171 -29.54 -13.18 -9.77
N SER A 172 -30.53 -12.36 -10.08
CA SER A 172 -31.74 -12.77 -10.80
C SER A 172 -31.84 -11.99 -12.10
N GLN A 173 -31.81 -12.69 -13.23
CA GLN A 173 -32.24 -12.12 -14.51
C GLN A 173 -33.76 -11.91 -14.42
N ASN A 174 -34.20 -10.66 -14.41
CA ASN A 174 -35.62 -10.31 -14.49
C ASN A 174 -35.96 -9.97 -15.93
#